data_AF-C6SVX4-F1
#
_entry.id   AF-C6SVX4-F1
#
_cell.length_a   1.000
_cell.length_b   1.000
_cell.length_c   1.000
_cell.angle_alpha   90.00
_cell.angle_beta   90.00
_cell.angle_gamma   90.00
#
_symmetry.space_group_name_H-M   'P 1'
#
loop_
_entity.id
_entity.type
_entity.pdbx_description
1 polymer ?
#
loop_
_entity_poly.entity_id
_entity_poly.type
_entity_poly.pdbx_seq_one_letter_code
_entity_poly.pdbx_strand_id
1 'polypeptide(L)'
;MSQQLGFAIELYLDPALENQVLKAWNVLARRQISTHLIEMESRPHITLFSAPFLEPSKLESLLKGFASKHDPLPLTFSSLATFPNDPDNLLFLAPTPSLSLLHLQSQL
;
A
#
# COMPACT_ATOMS: atom_id res chain seq x y z
N MET A 1 14.51 -21.66 -10.65
CA MET A 1 14.74 -20.70 -9.54
C MET A 1 13.45 -20.63 -8.75
N SER A 2 13.45 -21.06 -7.49
CA SER A 2 12.31 -20.82 -6.60
C SER A 2 12.16 -19.31 -6.44
N GLN A 3 11.02 -18.73 -6.83
CA GLN A 3 10.74 -17.33 -6.51
C GLN A 3 10.76 -17.19 -4.99
N GLN A 4 11.70 -16.38 -4.49
CA GLN A 4 11.74 -16.05 -3.08
C GLN A 4 10.69 -14.97 -2.85
N LEU A 5 9.57 -15.34 -2.22
CA LEU A 5 8.50 -14.41 -1.88
C LEU A 5 9.02 -13.46 -0.80
N GLY A 6 9.07 -12.16 -1.12
CA GLY A 6 9.41 -11.11 -0.16
C GLY A 6 8.27 -10.86 0.83
N PHE A 7 8.58 -10.12 1.89
CA PHE A 7 7.62 -9.72 2.92
C PHE A 7 7.39 -8.21 2.88
N ALA A 8 6.16 -7.79 3.18
CA ALA A 8 5.80 -6.40 3.35
C ALA A 8 4.91 -6.20 4.58
N ILE A 9 5.00 -5.02 5.18
CA ILE A 9 4.05 -4.52 6.17
C ILE A 9 3.24 -3.42 5.47
N GLU A 10 1.92 -3.52 5.56
CA GLU A 10 1.00 -2.69 4.78
C GLU A 10 -0.04 -2.02 5.68
N LEU A 11 -0.38 -0.77 5.37
CA LEU A 11 -1.61 -0.14 5.85
C LEU A 11 -2.73 -0.39 4.85
N TYR A 12 -3.86 -0.82 5.38
CA TYR A 12 -5.06 -1.01 4.59
C TYR A 12 -6.02 0.16 4.71
N LEU A 13 -6.70 0.42 3.60
CA LEU A 13 -7.73 1.45 3.52
C LEU A 13 -9.02 0.94 4.18
N ASP A 14 -9.80 1.86 4.71
CA ASP A 14 -11.17 1.55 5.12
C ASP A 14 -12.02 1.20 3.88
N PRO A 15 -13.18 0.54 4.07
CA PRO A 15 -13.99 0.11 2.94
C PRO A 15 -14.47 1.25 2.03
N ALA A 16 -14.65 2.46 2.56
CA ALA A 16 -15.13 3.57 1.76
C ALA A 16 -14.03 4.06 0.80
N LEU A 17 -12.82 4.25 1.31
CA LEU A 17 -11.67 4.70 0.53
C LEU A 17 -11.17 3.61 -0.43
N GLU A 18 -11.14 2.35 0.01
CA GLU A 18 -10.81 1.21 -0.84
C GLU A 18 -11.70 1.15 -2.09
N ASN A 19 -13.02 1.29 -1.90
CA ASN A 19 -13.97 1.31 -3.01
C ASN A 19 -13.74 2.46 -4.00
N GLN A 20 -13.23 3.61 -3.57
CA GLN A 20 -12.89 4.70 -4.48
C GLN A 20 -11.67 4.35 -5.34
N VAL A 21 -10.66 3.72 -4.76
CA VAL A 21 -9.47 3.26 -5.50
C VAL A 21 -9.85 2.17 -6.50
N LEU A 22 -10.67 1.20 -6.09
CA LEU A 22 -11.17 0.14 -6.97
C LEU A 22 -11.98 0.70 -8.15
N LYS A 23 -12.77 1.76 -7.93
CA LYS A 23 -13.47 2.46 -9.03
C LYS A 23 -12.48 3.10 -10.01
N ALA A 24 -11.41 3.71 -9.53
CA ALA A 24 -10.36 4.28 -10.39
C ALA A 24 -9.68 3.19 -11.24
N TRP A 25 -9.34 2.04 -10.65
CA TRP A 25 -8.79 0.90 -11.39
C TRP A 25 -9.76 0.39 -12.47
N ASN A 26 -11.07 0.30 -12.16
CA ASN A 26 -12.08 -0.07 -13.15
C ASN A 26 -12.18 0.93 -14.32
N VAL A 27 -11.96 2.22 -14.08
CA VAL A 27 -11.89 3.23 -15.16
C VAL A 27 -10.68 2.98 -16.06
N LEU A 28 -9.52 2.66 -15.49
CA LEU A 28 -8.31 2.33 -16.28
C LEU A 28 -8.51 1.06 -17.12
N ALA A 29 -9.11 0.03 -16.53
CA ALA A 29 -9.44 -1.22 -17.21
C ALA A 29 -10.39 -1.00 -18.40
N ARG A 30 -11.48 -0.25 -18.20
CA ARG A 30 -12.43 0.08 -19.28
C ARG A 30 -11.83 0.90 -20.41
N ARG A 31 -10.79 1.68 -20.12
CA ARG A 31 -10.05 2.46 -21.11
C ARG A 31 -8.91 1.67 -21.76
N GLN A 32 -8.77 0.37 -21.46
CA GLN A 32 -7.72 -0.50 -21.97
C GLN A 32 -6.30 0.01 -21.63
N ILE A 33 -6.15 0.69 -20.50
CA ILE A 33 -4.86 1.20 -20.02
C ILE A 33 -4.13 0.09 -19.24
N SER A 34 -4.80 -0.52 -18.26
CA SER A 34 -4.26 -1.65 -17.50
C SER A 34 -5.37 -2.38 -16.75
N THR A 35 -5.25 -3.70 -16.64
CA THR A 35 -6.09 -4.60 -15.83
C THR A 35 -5.27 -5.34 -14.76
N HIS A 36 -3.96 -5.14 -14.72
CA HIS A 36 -3.02 -5.98 -13.97
C HIS A 36 -3.36 -6.12 -12.48
N LEU A 37 -3.63 -5.00 -11.79
CA LEU A 37 -3.97 -4.99 -10.36
C LEU A 37 -5.28 -5.72 -10.05
N ILE A 38 -6.23 -5.75 -11.00
CA ILE A 38 -7.50 -6.47 -10.85
C ILE A 38 -7.27 -7.97 -11.05
N GLU A 39 -6.51 -8.34 -12.08
CA GLU A 39 -6.22 -9.75 -12.43
C GLU A 39 -5.41 -10.47 -11.36
N MET A 40 -4.52 -9.76 -10.67
CA MET A 40 -3.74 -10.30 -9.55
C MET A 40 -4.48 -10.25 -8.21
N GLU A 41 -5.77 -9.87 -8.21
CA GLU A 41 -6.60 -9.73 -7.02
C GLU A 41 -5.96 -8.82 -5.95
N SER A 42 -5.25 -7.77 -6.41
CA SER A 42 -4.56 -6.85 -5.53
C SER A 42 -5.56 -6.09 -4.67
N ARG A 43 -5.17 -5.82 -3.42
CA ARG A 43 -5.91 -4.96 -2.52
C ARG A 43 -5.20 -3.59 -2.39
N PRO A 44 -5.90 -2.46 -2.54
CA PRO A 44 -5.31 -1.14 -2.31
C PRO A 44 -4.70 -1.00 -0.89
N HIS A 45 -3.44 -0.58 -0.82
CA HIS A 45 -2.71 -0.43 0.44
C HIS A 45 -1.61 0.63 0.32
N ILE A 46 -1.01 0.99 1.46
CA ILE A 46 0.27 1.71 1.53
C ILE A 46 1.31 0.78 2.12
N THR A 47 2.40 0.52 1.39
CA THR A 47 3.54 -0.23 1.91
C THR A 47 4.30 0.63 2.92
N LEU A 48 4.46 0.11 4.14
CA LEU A 48 5.23 0.75 5.22
C LEU A 48 6.68 0.27 5.27
N PHE A 49 6.87 -1.02 4.99
CA PHE A 49 8.17 -1.68 5.04
C PHE A 49 8.17 -2.87 4.10
N SER A 50 9.32 -3.18 3.48
CA SER A 50 9.51 -4.38 2.67
C SER A 50 10.90 -4.99 2.90
N ALA A 51 10.98 -6.32 2.90
CA ALA A 51 12.23 -7.04 3.10
C ALA A 51 12.24 -8.37 2.32
N PRO A 52 13.41 -8.82 1.82
CA PRO A 52 13.52 -10.09 1.09
C PRO A 52 13.42 -11.32 2.00
N PHE A 53 13.67 -11.15 3.30
CA PHE A 53 13.57 -12.21 4.30
C PHE A 53 13.10 -11.63 5.63
N LEU A 54 12.15 -12.32 6.24
CA LEU A 54 11.51 -11.93 7.48
C LEU A 54 11.02 -13.18 8.20
N GLU A 55 11.06 -13.18 9.53
CA GLU A 55 10.59 -14.30 10.36
C GLU A 55 9.19 -13.96 10.92
N PRO A 56 8.08 -14.47 10.34
CA PRO A 56 6.74 -14.01 10.71
C PRO A 56 6.42 -14.21 12.20
N SER A 57 6.90 -15.31 12.79
CA SER A 57 6.73 -15.63 14.21
C SER A 57 7.32 -14.58 15.15
N LYS A 58 8.37 -13.86 14.72
CA LYS A 58 8.99 -12.78 15.49
C LYS A 58 8.23 -11.46 15.33
N LEU A 59 7.55 -11.25 14.20
CA LEU A 59 6.82 -10.02 13.93
C LEU A 59 5.39 -10.00 14.46
N GLU A 60 4.73 -11.14 14.60
CA GLU A 60 3.31 -11.16 14.95
C GLU A 60 3.00 -10.37 16.24
N SER A 61 3.79 -10.60 17.30
CA SER A 61 3.63 -9.89 18.58
C SER A 61 3.95 -8.40 18.46
N LEU A 62 5.00 -8.06 17.71
CA LEU A 62 5.40 -6.67 17.46
C LEU A 62 4.32 -5.92 16.68
N LEU A 63 3.79 -6.51 15.61
CA LEU A 63 2.73 -5.93 14.79
C LEU A 63 1.42 -5.79 15.57
N LYS A 64 1.04 -6.77 16.40
CA LYS A 64 -0.14 -6.65 17.28
C LYS A 64 0.05 -5.51 18.29
N GLY A 65 1.24 -5.42 18.89
CA GLY A 65 1.58 -4.35 19.84
C GLY A 65 1.68 -2.97 19.20
N PHE A 66 2.09 -2.89 17.93
CA PHE A 66 2.10 -1.66 17.15
C PHE A 66 0.65 -1.25 16.81
N ALA A 67 -0.11 -2.15 16.19
CA ALA A 67 -1.49 -1.90 15.78
C ALA A 67 -2.42 -1.54 16.96
N SER A 68 -2.20 -2.10 18.16
CA SER A 68 -3.02 -1.77 19.33
C SER A 68 -2.74 -0.39 19.93
N LYS A 69 -1.60 0.24 19.59
CA LYS A 69 -1.21 1.58 20.06
C LYS A 69 -1.58 2.69 19.09
N HIS A 70 -1.97 2.34 17.86
CA HIS A 70 -2.26 3.28 16.80
C HIS A 70 -3.72 3.16 16.39
N ASP A 71 -4.49 4.24 16.62
CA ASP A 71 -5.81 4.36 16.03
C ASP A 71 -5.72 4.48 14.50
N PRO A 72 -6.78 4.12 13.77
CA PRO A 72 -6.92 4.46 12.36
C PRO A 72 -6.70 5.97 12.15
N LEU A 73 -5.92 6.33 11.13
CA LEU A 73 -5.55 7.71 10.85
C LEU A 73 -6.22 8.23 9.58
N PRO A 74 -6.54 9.53 9.51
CA PRO A 74 -7.11 10.13 8.32
C PRO A 74 -6.07 10.15 7.19
N LEU A 75 -6.47 9.64 6.02
CA LEU A 75 -5.64 9.53 4.84
C LEU A 75 -6.30 10.23 3.65
N THR A 76 -5.52 10.94 2.85
CA THR A 76 -6.00 11.60 1.62
C THR A 76 -4.97 11.40 0.53
N PHE A 77 -5.40 11.30 -0.72
CA PHE A 77 -4.53 11.21 -1.89
C PHE A 77 -4.81 12.42 -2.79
N SER A 78 -3.87 13.37 -2.89
CA SER A 78 -4.05 14.61 -3.64
C SER A 78 -3.33 14.61 -4.99
N SER A 79 -2.59 13.54 -5.31
CA SER A 79 -1.81 13.47 -6.54
C SER A 79 -1.61 12.03 -7.03
N LEU A 80 -1.36 11.93 -8.33
CA LEU A 80 -0.81 10.73 -8.97
C LEU A 80 0.69 10.94 -9.13
N ALA A 81 1.46 9.89 -8.88
CA ALA A 81 2.91 9.91 -8.98
C ALA A 81 3.43 8.69 -9.73
N THR A 82 4.68 8.79 -10.17
CA THR A 82 5.46 7.73 -10.81
C THR A 82 6.90 7.83 -10.35
N PHE A 83 7.64 6.73 -10.42
CA PHE A 83 9.07 6.75 -10.14
C PHE A 83 9.84 7.11 -11.42
N PRO A 84 10.75 8.11 -11.37
CA PRO A 84 11.57 8.45 -12.52
C PRO A 84 12.39 7.24 -13.00
N ASN A 85 12.38 6.98 -14.31
CA ASN A 85 13.12 5.88 -14.96
C ASN A 85 12.73 4.46 -14.50
N ASP A 86 11.54 4.30 -13.92
CA ASP A 86 10.99 2.97 -13.63
C ASP A 86 10.61 2.24 -14.93
N PRO A 87 11.17 1.05 -15.21
CA PRO A 87 10.92 0.33 -16.45
C PRO A 87 9.46 -0.10 -16.60
N ASP A 88 8.74 -0.25 -15.48
CA ASP A 88 7.36 -0.69 -15.43
C ASP A 88 6.36 0.47 -15.54
N ASN A 89 6.85 1.72 -15.66
CA ASN A 89 6.06 2.95 -15.74
C ASN A 89 4.95 3.01 -14.67
N LEU A 90 5.29 2.62 -13.44
CA LEU A 90 4.32 2.45 -12.38
C LEU A 90 3.63 3.78 -12.04
N LEU A 91 2.30 3.74 -11.94
CA LEU A 91 1.45 4.85 -11.47
C LEU A 91 0.87 4.50 -10.10
N PHE A 92 1.00 5.42 -9.15
CA PHE A 92 0.43 5.26 -7.81
C PHE A 92 -0.25 6.52 -7.31
N LEU A 93 -1.23 6.34 -6.41
CA LEU A 93 -1.82 7.44 -5.66
C LEU A 93 -0.86 7.82 -4.54
N ALA A 94 -0.31 9.03 -4.58
CA ALA A 94 0.62 9.49 -3.55
C ALA A 94 -0.16 9.96 -2.31
N PRO A 95 0.11 9.41 -1.11
CA PRO A 95 -0.48 9.89 0.12
C PRO A 95 -0.14 11.38 0.31
N THR A 96 -1.16 12.17 0.66
CA THR A 96 -0.98 13.58 1.02
C THR A 96 -0.26 13.62 2.37
N PRO A 97 0.90 14.28 2.48
CA PRO A 97 1.62 14.37 3.74
C PRO A 97 0.73 14.98 4.83
N SER A 98 0.67 14.31 5.99
CA SER A 98 -0.02 14.80 7.18
C SER A 98 0.84 14.54 8.41
N LEU A 99 0.65 15.30 9.48
CA LEU A 99 1.40 15.10 10.73
C LEU A 99 1.17 13.69 11.28
N SER A 100 -0.06 13.16 11.23
CA SER A 100 -0.39 11.82 11.70
C SER A 100 0.34 10.73 10.90
N LEU A 101 0.40 10.86 9.57
CA LEU A 101 1.10 9.89 8.71
C LEU A 101 2.62 9.94 8.92
N LEU A 102 3.19 11.15 9.00
CA LEU A 102 4.63 11.34 9.26
C LEU A 102 5.01 10.84 10.66
N HIS A 103 4.15 11.07 11.66
CA HIS A 103 4.36 10.57 13.01
C HIS A 103 4.33 9.05 13.05
N LEU A 104 3.35 8.40 12.38
CA LEU A 104 3.32 6.95 12.25
C LEU A 104 4.63 6.43 11.61
N GLN A 105 5.06 7.04 10.51
CA GLN A 105 6.28 6.64 9.82
C GLN A 105 7.52 6.74 10.71
N SER A 106 7.60 7.73 11.59
CA SER A 106 8.73 7.89 12.52
C SER A 106 8.81 6.80 13.60
N GLN A 107 7.78 5.98 13.77
CA GLN A 107 7.71 4.89 14.75
C GLN A 107 7.95 3.50 14.15
N LEU A 108 8.16 3.43 12.83
CA LEU A 108 8.51 2.21 12.09
C LEU A 108 10.03 1.97 12.11
#